data_AF-A0A377E451-F1
#
_entry.id   AF-A0A377E451-F1
#
_cell.length_a   1.000
_cell.length_b   1.000
_cell.length_c   1.000
_cell.angle_alpha   90.00
_cell.angle_beta   90.00
_cell.angle_gamma   90.00
#
_symmetry.space_group_name_H-M   'P 1'
#
loop_
_entity.id
_entity.type
_entity.pdbx_description
1 polymer ?
#
loop_
_entity_poly.entity_id
_entity_poly.type
_entity_poly.pdbx_seq_one_letter_code
_entity_poly.pdbx_strand_id
1 'polypeptide(L)'
;MRLTRRAESKIYRAEQPAWDGKWLLLLSEGLDKATLADVQKQLIWQGFGALAPSLMASPSQKLADVQTLLHEAGVADNVIVLKRKYHWRFLAQHCVPE
;
A
#
# COMPACT_ATOMS: atom_id res chain seq x y z
N MET A 1 24.27 13.35 5.07
CA MET A 1 23.56 13.55 3.79
C MET A 1 23.28 12.20 3.09
N ARG A 2 22.31 11.40 3.53
CA ARG A 2 21.93 10.12 2.87
C ARG A 2 20.43 10.00 2.52
N LEU A 3 19.63 11.02 2.84
CA LEU A 3 18.17 11.00 2.69
C LEU A 3 17.71 11.33 1.27
N THR A 4 18.46 12.13 0.50
CA THR A 4 18.05 12.60 -0.84
C THR A 4 18.10 11.49 -1.91
N ARG A 5 19.11 10.61 -1.85
CA ARG A 5 19.33 9.55 -2.85
C ARG A 5 18.16 8.55 -2.99
N ARG A 6 17.41 8.27 -1.91
CA ARG A 6 16.26 7.34 -1.97
C ARG A 6 15.07 7.93 -2.73
N ALA A 7 14.83 9.24 -2.62
CA ALA A 7 13.73 9.92 -3.29
C ALA A 7 14.05 10.18 -4.78
N GLU A 8 15.30 10.52 -5.09
CA GLU A 8 15.77 10.83 -6.45
C GLU A 8 15.46 9.70 -7.45
N SER A 9 15.70 8.43 -7.06
CA SER A 9 15.44 7.27 -7.92
C SER A 9 13.96 7.00 -8.21
N LYS A 10 13.03 7.56 -7.42
CA LYS A 10 11.58 7.49 -7.64
C LYS A 10 11.07 8.66 -8.49
N ILE A 11 11.67 9.84 -8.37
CA ILE A 11 11.24 11.08 -9.04
C ILE A 11 11.81 11.19 -10.47
N TYR A 12 13.07 10.79 -10.68
CA TYR A 12 13.76 10.93 -11.97
C TYR A 12 13.84 9.64 -12.79
N ARG A 13 13.04 8.62 -12.46
CA ARG A 13 13.06 7.36 -13.21
C ARG A 13 12.38 7.59 -14.57
N ALA A 14 13.14 7.37 -15.65
CA ALA A 14 12.70 7.59 -17.03
C ALA A 14 11.43 6.80 -17.41
N GLU A 15 11.23 5.62 -16.81
CA GLU A 15 10.02 4.82 -16.93
C GLU A 15 9.61 4.29 -15.55
N GLN A 16 8.32 4.41 -15.23
CA GLN A 16 7.75 3.63 -14.14
C GLN A 16 7.76 2.16 -14.56
N PRO A 17 8.37 1.24 -13.79
CA PRO A 17 8.25 -0.18 -14.10
C PRO A 17 6.77 -0.53 -14.16
N ALA A 18 6.37 -1.28 -15.19
CA ALA A 18 5.01 -1.74 -15.33
C ALA A 18 4.56 -2.37 -14.00
N TRP A 19 3.50 -1.81 -13.41
CA TRP A 19 2.97 -2.30 -12.16
C TRP A 19 2.61 -3.79 -12.33
N ASP A 20 3.09 -4.64 -11.43
CA ASP A 20 2.96 -6.10 -11.53
C ASP A 20 1.53 -6.61 -11.26
N GLY A 21 0.58 -5.67 -11.13
CA GLY A 21 -0.83 -5.89 -10.86
C GLY A 21 -1.10 -6.28 -9.40
N LYS A 22 -0.11 -6.22 -8.50
CA LYS A 22 -0.30 -6.64 -7.11
C LYS A 22 -0.66 -5.47 -6.22
N TRP A 23 -1.71 -5.67 -5.44
CA TRP A 23 -2.08 -4.80 -4.33
C TRP A 23 -1.68 -5.47 -3.02
N LEU A 24 -1.22 -4.63 -2.10
CA LEU A 24 -1.12 -4.95 -0.68
C LEU A 24 -2.28 -4.26 0.03
N LEU A 25 -3.08 -5.05 0.74
CA LEU A 25 -4.25 -4.60 1.48
C LEU A 25 -3.98 -4.82 2.97
N LEU A 26 -4.35 -3.84 3.79
CA LEU A 26 -4.24 -3.87 5.24
C LEU A 26 -5.62 -3.64 5.83
N LEU A 27 -6.11 -4.61 6.59
CA LEU A 27 -7.35 -4.50 7.34
C LEU A 27 -7.01 -4.45 8.83
N SER A 28 -7.34 -3.35 9.50
CA SER A 28 -7.14 -3.16 10.93
C SER A 28 -8.38 -3.57 11.72
N GLU A 29 -8.22 -4.41 12.73
CA GLU A 29 -9.29 -4.84 13.64
C GLU A 29 -8.86 -4.75 15.11
N GLY A 30 -9.80 -4.33 15.97
CA GLY A 30 -9.56 -4.26 17.42
C GLY A 30 -8.66 -3.12 17.90
N LEU A 31 -8.30 -2.18 17.02
CA LEU A 31 -7.58 -0.95 17.41
C LEU A 31 -8.56 0.11 17.90
N ASP A 32 -8.15 0.86 18.93
CA ASP A 32 -8.85 2.09 19.29
C ASP A 32 -8.68 3.17 18.21
N LYS A 33 -9.55 4.18 18.25
CA LYS A 33 -9.62 5.22 17.22
C LYS A 33 -8.34 6.06 17.12
N ALA A 34 -7.66 6.33 18.23
CA ALA A 34 -6.44 7.15 18.22
C ALA A 34 -5.28 6.37 17.61
N THR A 35 -5.08 5.13 18.06
CA THR A 35 -4.05 4.23 17.51
C THR A 35 -4.27 3.96 16.02
N LEU A 36 -5.51 3.69 15.61
CA LEU A 36 -5.85 3.49 14.20
C LEU A 36 -5.50 4.73 13.36
N ALA A 37 -5.87 5.93 13.82
CA ALA A 37 -5.58 7.17 13.09
C ALA A 37 -4.08 7.43 12.94
N ASP A 38 -3.28 7.12 13.96
CA ASP A 38 -1.83 7.31 13.91
C ASP A 38 -1.13 6.29 13.01
N VAL A 39 -1.55 5.01 13.04
CA VAL A 39 -1.07 3.99 12.10
C VAL A 39 -1.43 4.36 10.66
N GLN A 40 -2.66 4.84 10.41
CA GLN A 40 -3.08 5.28 9.08
C GLN A 40 -2.24 6.43 8.55
N LYS A 41 -1.91 7.44 9.39
CA LYS A 41 -1.02 8.54 8.98
C LYS A 41 0.35 8.00 8.55
N GLN A 42 0.93 7.08 9.32
CA GLN A 42 2.22 6.48 8.98
C GLN A 42 2.16 5.71 7.65
N LEU A 43 1.10 4.94 7.44
CA LEU A 43 0.88 4.20 6.20
C LEU A 43 0.67 5.12 4.99
N ILE A 44 -0.01 6.27 5.17
CA ILE A 44 -0.16 7.30 4.11
C ILE A 44 1.21 7.82 3.68
N TRP A 45 2.12 8.11 4.61
CA TRP A 45 3.49 8.51 4.29
C TRP A 45 4.28 7.44 3.53
N GLN A 46 3.91 6.17 3.68
CA GLN A 46 4.45 5.05 2.91
C GLN A 46 3.78 4.87 1.54
N GLY A 47 2.76 5.65 1.20
CA GLY A 47 2.05 5.54 -0.07
C GLY A 47 0.89 4.53 -0.06
N PHE A 48 0.27 4.30 1.10
CA PHE A 48 -1.05 3.67 1.18
C PHE A 48 -2.16 4.71 1.01
N GLY A 49 -3.24 4.32 0.34
CA GLY A 49 -4.51 5.04 0.32
C GLY A 49 -5.55 4.32 1.18
N ALA A 50 -6.43 5.07 1.83
CA ALA A 50 -7.59 4.52 2.53
C ALA A 50 -8.69 4.15 1.52
N LEU A 51 -9.21 2.92 1.60
CA LEU A 51 -10.39 2.48 0.86
C LEU A 51 -11.65 2.50 1.73
N ALA A 52 -11.47 2.30 3.05
CA ALA A 52 -12.52 2.39 4.07
C ALA A 52 -11.87 2.75 5.43
N PRO A 53 -12.63 3.08 6.48
CA PRO A 53 -12.09 3.51 7.78
C PRO A 53 -11.08 2.56 8.43
N SER A 54 -11.11 1.26 8.13
CA SER A 54 -10.15 0.26 8.62
C SER A 54 -9.38 -0.46 7.51
N LEU A 55 -9.56 -0.05 6.25
CA LEU A 55 -9.00 -0.74 5.08
C LEU A 55 -8.11 0.20 4.28
N MET A 56 -6.84 -0.17 4.12
CA MET A 56 -5.86 0.56 3.31
C MET A 56 -5.27 -0.30 2.21
N ALA A 57 -4.87 0.32 1.11
CA ALA A 57 -4.31 -0.34 -0.05
C ALA A 57 -3.08 0.38 -0.61
N SER A 58 -2.12 -0.37 -1.13
CA SER A 58 -1.00 0.17 -1.91
C SER A 58 -0.58 -0.75 -3.06
N PRO A 59 -0.31 -0.21 -4.26
CA PRO A 59 0.13 -1.00 -5.42
C PRO A 59 1.65 -1.22 -5.47
N SER A 60 2.44 -0.49 -4.67
CA SER A 60 3.90 -0.42 -4.83
C SER A 60 4.71 -0.81 -3.59
N GLN A 61 4.04 -1.12 -2.48
CA GLN A 61 4.71 -1.38 -1.20
C GLN A 61 5.22 -2.80 -1.02
N LYS A 62 6.37 -2.91 -0.34
CA LYS A 62 6.98 -4.19 0.01
C LYS A 62 6.42 -4.68 1.33
N LEU A 63 6.05 -5.97 1.37
CA LEU A 63 5.51 -6.60 2.56
C LEU A 63 6.45 -6.47 3.78
N ALA A 64 7.76 -6.62 3.59
CA ALA A 64 8.74 -6.55 4.68
C ALA A 64 8.78 -5.16 5.36
N ASP A 65 8.73 -4.09 4.57
CA ASP A 65 8.73 -2.72 5.10
C ASP A 65 7.46 -2.45 5.92
N VAL A 66 6.32 -2.99 5.47
CA VAL A 66 5.03 -2.87 6.13
C VAL A 66 4.97 -3.68 7.42
N GLN A 67 5.46 -4.93 7.41
CA GLN A 67 5.53 -5.75 8.61
C GLN A 67 6.41 -5.08 9.68
N THR A 68 7.55 -4.52 9.28
CA THR A 68 8.44 -3.80 10.21
C THR A 68 7.71 -2.61 10.86
N LEU A 69 7.03 -1.78 10.06
CA LEU A 69 6.25 -0.65 10.56
C LEU A 69 5.15 -1.10 11.54
N LEU A 70 4.41 -2.16 11.22
CA LEU A 70 3.34 -2.66 12.09
C LEU A 70 3.87 -3.23 13.40
N HIS A 71 5.04 -3.88 13.37
CA HIS A 71 5.72 -4.36 14.58
C HIS A 71 6.23 -3.20 15.44
N GLU A 72 6.88 -2.20 14.84
CA GLU A 72 7.37 -1.00 15.54
C GLU A 72 6.22 -0.20 16.17
N ALA A 73 5.06 -0.17 15.51
CA ALA A 73 3.85 0.46 16.02
C ALA A 73 3.10 -0.39 17.06
N GLY A 74 3.51 -1.64 17.30
CA GLY A 74 2.88 -2.54 18.28
C GLY A 74 1.49 -3.05 17.89
N VAL A 75 1.14 -3.01 16.59
CA VAL A 75 -0.21 -3.35 16.09
C VAL A 75 -0.20 -4.53 15.10
N ALA A 76 0.91 -5.25 14.98
CA ALA A 76 1.05 -6.34 14.01
C ALA A 76 -0.04 -7.43 14.17
N ASP A 77 -0.44 -7.74 15.40
CA ASP A 77 -1.48 -8.74 15.69
C ASP A 77 -2.91 -8.23 15.39
N ASN A 78 -3.07 -6.92 15.22
CA ASN A 78 -4.34 -6.26 14.92
C ASN A 78 -4.54 -5.98 13.43
N VAL A 79 -3.57 -6.33 12.58
CA VAL A 79 -3.60 -5.98 11.16
C VAL A 79 -3.45 -7.22 10.30
N ILE A 80 -4.50 -7.50 9.53
CA ILE A 80 -4.51 -8.55 8.53
C ILE A 80 -3.91 -8.01 7.24
N VAL A 81 -2.86 -8.67 6.75
CA VAL A 81 -2.16 -8.30 5.51
C VAL A 81 -2.54 -9.24 4.37
N LEU A 82 -3.16 -8.70 3.31
CA LEU A 82 -3.52 -9.46 2.13
C LEU A 82 -2.73 -8.98 0.91
N LYS A 83 -2.15 -9.92 0.16
CA LYS A 83 -1.50 -9.63 -1.12
C LYS A 83 -2.27 -10.29 -2.24
N ARG A 84 -2.83 -9.51 -3.17
CA ARG A 84 -3.61 -10.02 -4.30
C ARG A 84 -3.14 -9.42 -5.61
N LYS A 85 -2.97 -10.27 -6.63
CA LYS A 85 -2.74 -9.84 -8.01
C LYS A 85 -4.10 -9.64 -8.67
N TYR A 86 -4.39 -8.44 -9.12
CA TYR A 86 -5.53 -8.18 -9.98
C TYR A 86 -5.08 -8.31 -11.44
N HIS A 87 -5.66 -9.28 -12.13
CA HIS A 87 -5.52 -9.43 -13.57
C HIS A 87 -6.66 -8.63 -14.22
N TRP A 88 -6.35 -7.48 -14.81
CA TRP A 88 -7.33 -6.58 -15.43
C TRP A 88 -8.01 -7.15 -16.69
N ARG A 89 -7.67 -8.38 -17.13
CA ARG A 89 -8.08 -8.95 -18.42
C ARG A 89 -9.54 -9.40 -18.51
N PHE A 90 -10.38 -9.07 -17.53
CA PHE A 90 -11.82 -9.40 -17.55
C PHE A 90 -12.73 -8.27 -18.02
N LEU A 91 -12.25 -7.02 -18.15
CA LEU A 91 -13.08 -5.88 -18.60
C LEU A 91 -12.72 -5.34 -19.99
N ALA A 92 -11.64 -5.82 -20.61
CA ALA A 92 -11.18 -5.31 -21.91
C ALA A 92 -11.81 -6.01 -23.15
N GLN A 93 -12.73 -6.95 -22.98
CA GLN A 93 -13.38 -7.64 -24.10
C GLN A 93 -14.67 -6.97 -24.61
N HIS A 94 -15.12 -5.86 -24.01
CA HIS A 94 -16.38 -5.18 -24.40
C HIS A 94 -16.24 -3.70 -24.80
N CYS A 95 -15.03 -3.15 -24.95
CA CYS A 95 -14.86 -1.84 -25.58
C CYS A 95 -14.25 -2.01 -26.98
N VAL A 96 -15.10 -2.34 -27.95
CA VAL A 96 -14.86 -2.00 -29.35
C VAL A 96 -15.56 -0.66 -29.58
N PRO A 97 -14.86 0.43 -29.90
CA PRO A 97 -15.53 1.63 -30.40
C PRO A 97 -16.01 1.37 -31.84
N GLU A 98 -17.29 1.65 -32.11
CA GLU A 98 -17.78 1.93 -33.48
C GLU A 98 -17.19 3.26 -34.00
#